data_AF-A0A9N9WKI5-F1
#
_entry.id   AF-A0A9N9WKI5-F1
#
_cell.length_a   1.000
_cell.length_b   1.000
_cell.length_c   1.000
_cell.angle_alpha   90.00
_cell.angle_beta   90.00
_cell.angle_gamma   90.00
#
_symmetry.space_group_name_H-M   'P 1'
#
loop_
_entity.id
_entity.type
_entity.pdbx_description
1 polymer ?
#
loop_
_entity_poly.entity_id
_entity_poly.type
_entity_poly.pdbx_seq_one_letter_code
_entity_poly.pdbx_strand_id
1 'polypeptide(L)'
;MKHPQVQRQNQKEEKERINQLAEITRHPWVTAGGRGELEQELPMMEVVQTRVLPSAEAIDPDVLQAICSLGCFKQRDKLIQELLSPHHNTEKVIYFLLLERKRRRPARDDEPRPPAPAAPADPPRKRLDTCRVNGQSAHFGQISEGSPITPRRSQFR
;
A
#
# COMPACT_ATOMS: atom_id res chain seq x y z
N MET A 1 -9.20 -21.60 32.55
CA MET A 1 -8.15 -22.64 32.36
C MET A 1 -8.47 -23.37 31.05
N LYS A 2 -7.65 -23.23 30.00
CA LYS A 2 -7.92 -23.88 28.71
C LYS A 2 -7.61 -25.37 28.84
N HIS A 3 -8.51 -26.24 28.39
CA HIS A 3 -8.35 -27.69 28.45
C HIS A 3 -7.11 -28.13 27.64
N PRO A 4 -6.27 -29.04 28.15
CA PRO A 4 -5.00 -29.43 27.50
C PRO A 4 -5.17 -30.01 26.09
N GLN A 5 -6.36 -30.50 25.75
CA GLN A 5 -6.69 -31.00 24.41
C GLN A 5 -6.79 -29.88 23.37
N VAL A 6 -7.32 -28.72 23.75
CA VAL A 6 -7.47 -27.55 22.85
C VAL A 6 -6.10 -26.94 22.54
N GLN A 7 -5.19 -26.93 23.52
CA GLN A 7 -3.82 -26.45 23.30
C GLN A 7 -3.04 -27.34 22.33
N ARG A 8 -3.23 -28.66 22.38
CA ARG A 8 -2.61 -29.60 21.44
C ARG A 8 -3.17 -29.45 20.03
N GLN A 9 -4.48 -29.22 19.89
CA GLN A 9 -5.10 -28.96 18.58
C GLN A 9 -4.59 -27.65 17.96
N ASN A 10 -4.54 -26.57 18.74
CA ASN A 10 -4.03 -25.28 18.25
C ASN A 10 -2.56 -25.37 17.81
N GLN A 11 -1.70 -26.05 18.58
CA GLN A 11 -0.30 -26.27 18.19
C GLN A 11 -0.17 -27.15 16.94
N LYS A 12 -1.04 -28.15 16.77
CA LYS A 12 -1.05 -28.99 15.58
C LYS A 12 -1.43 -28.19 14.34
N GLU A 13 -2.46 -27.35 14.44
CA GLU A 13 -2.94 -26.51 13.33
C GLU A 13 -1.93 -25.40 12.96
N GLU A 14 -1.28 -24.79 13.96
CA GLU A 14 -0.20 -23.82 13.76
C GLU A 14 1.00 -24.45 13.03
N LYS A 15 1.44 -25.63 13.48
CA LYS A 15 2.53 -26.37 12.85
C LYS A 15 2.19 -26.77 11.42
N GLU A 16 0.94 -27.15 11.15
CA GLU A 16 0.47 -27.50 9.81
C GLU A 16 0.49 -26.30 8.86
N ARG A 17 0.09 -25.11 9.32
CA ARG A 17 0.19 -23.87 8.52
C ARG A 17 1.63 -23.48 8.21
N ILE A 18 2.54 -23.57 9.19
CA ILE A 18 3.97 -23.31 8.97
C ILE A 18 4.54 -24.29 7.92
N ASN A 19 4.16 -25.58 8.01
CA ASN A 19 4.56 -26.58 7.03
C ASN A 19 4.03 -26.27 5.61
N GLN A 20 2.78 -25.81 5.48
CA GLN A 20 2.20 -25.42 4.18
C GLN A 20 2.94 -24.22 3.56
N LEU A 21 3.31 -23.22 4.37
CA LEU A 21 4.08 -22.09 3.87
C LEU A 21 5.50 -22.51 3.42
N ALA A 22 6.11 -23.47 4.12
CA ALA A 22 7.38 -24.08 3.72
C ALA A 22 7.28 -24.81 2.37
N GLU A 23 6.16 -25.48 2.11
CA GLU A 23 5.90 -26.13 0.83
C GLU A 23 5.74 -25.10 -0.30
N ILE A 24 4.97 -24.03 -0.06
CA ILE A 24 4.76 -22.95 -1.04
C ILE A 24 6.08 -22.24 -1.38
N THR A 25 6.88 -21.89 -0.38
CA THR A 25 8.16 -21.18 -0.57
C THR A 25 9.21 -22.01 -1.32
N ARG A 26 9.09 -23.35 -1.28
CA ARG A 26 9.91 -24.29 -2.06
C ARG A 26 9.36 -24.56 -3.47
N HIS A 27 8.15 -24.11 -3.79
CA HIS A 27 7.50 -24.45 -5.05
C HIS A 27 8.31 -23.93 -6.25
N PRO A 28 8.44 -24.70 -7.36
CA PRO A 28 9.22 -24.30 -8.54
C PRO A 28 8.85 -22.94 -9.11
N TRP A 29 7.58 -22.52 -9.02
CA TRP A 29 7.16 -21.19 -9.50
C TRP A 29 7.71 -20.02 -8.64
N VAL A 30 7.96 -20.25 -7.34
CA VAL A 30 8.50 -19.23 -6.42
C VAL A 30 10.01 -19.13 -6.63
N THR A 31 10.64 -20.28 -6.88
CA THR A 31 12.09 -20.41 -6.98
C THR A 31 12.63 -20.21 -8.41
N ALA A 32 11.76 -20.21 -9.43
CA ALA A 32 12.13 -19.96 -10.82
C ALA A 32 12.52 -18.49 -11.04
N GLY A 33 13.79 -18.17 -10.82
CA GLY A 33 14.37 -16.85 -11.07
C GLY A 33 15.53 -16.46 -10.16
N GLY A 34 15.82 -17.24 -9.11
CA GLY A 34 16.89 -16.97 -8.14
C GLY A 34 17.70 -18.21 -7.76
N ARG A 35 18.83 -18.01 -7.08
CA ARG A 35 19.60 -19.10 -6.46
C ARG A 35 18.80 -19.62 -5.26
N GLY A 36 18.25 -20.82 -5.41
CA GLY A 36 17.77 -21.79 -4.40
C GLY A 36 17.33 -21.32 -3.00
N GLU A 37 16.18 -21.85 -2.57
CA GLU A 37 15.59 -21.77 -1.22
C GLU A 37 15.39 -20.33 -0.70
N LEU A 38 14.15 -19.83 -0.77
CA LEU A 38 13.79 -18.57 -0.12
C LEU A 38 13.91 -18.80 1.40
N GLU A 39 14.92 -18.22 2.06
CA GLU A 39 15.05 -18.31 3.51
C GLU A 39 13.78 -17.75 4.15
N GLN A 40 13.14 -18.56 5.01
CA GLN A 40 12.02 -18.06 5.79
C GLN A 40 12.55 -17.05 6.78
N GLU A 41 12.28 -15.76 6.55
CA GLU A 41 12.56 -14.73 7.52
C GLU A 41 11.78 -15.02 8.81
N LEU A 42 12.49 -14.99 9.94
CA LEU A 42 11.89 -15.14 11.26
C LEU A 42 10.84 -14.05 11.49
N PRO A 43 9.81 -14.30 12.31
CA PRO A 43 8.78 -13.32 12.56
C PRO A 43 9.36 -12.03 13.15
N MET A 44 8.73 -10.90 12.85
CA MET A 44 9.21 -9.58 13.26
C MET A 44 9.43 -9.44 14.78
N MET A 45 8.69 -10.22 15.59
CA MET A 45 8.86 -10.22 17.06
C MET A 45 10.19 -10.84 17.50
N GLU A 46 10.81 -11.68 16.67
CA GLU A 46 12.09 -12.31 17.00
C GLU A 46 13.27 -11.46 16.51
N VAL A 47 13.12 -10.81 15.36
CA VAL A 47 14.22 -10.08 14.71
C VAL A 47 14.32 -8.61 15.14
N VAL A 48 13.24 -8.01 15.64
CA VAL A 48 13.25 -6.59 16.04
C VAL A 48 13.66 -6.45 17.49
N GLN A 49 14.85 -5.91 17.72
CA GLN A 49 15.29 -5.53 19.05
C GLN A 49 14.54 -4.28 19.54
N THR A 50 13.86 -4.41 20.68
CA THR A 50 13.19 -3.29 21.37
C THR A 50 13.92 -2.95 22.67
N ARG A 51 13.64 -1.77 23.24
CA ARG A 51 14.10 -1.38 24.58
C ARG A 51 12.93 -0.84 25.41
N VAL A 52 13.06 -0.89 26.73
CA VAL A 52 12.10 -0.30 27.66
C VAL A 52 12.26 1.22 27.62
N LEU A 53 11.13 1.92 27.48
CA LEU A 53 11.09 3.38 27.53
C LEU A 53 10.94 3.82 28.99
N PRO A 54 11.74 4.79 29.47
CA PRO A 54 11.76 5.16 30.88
C PRO A 54 10.48 5.90 31.32
N SER A 55 9.86 6.67 30.42
CA SER A 55 8.68 7.48 30.70
C SER A 55 7.97 7.90 29.41
N ALA A 56 6.76 8.49 29.53
CA ALA A 56 5.94 8.89 28.40
C ALA A 56 6.57 10.01 27.55
N GLU A 57 7.40 10.85 28.17
CA GLU A 57 8.11 11.97 27.55
C GLU A 57 9.22 11.49 26.60
N ALA A 58 9.69 10.25 26.78
CA ALA A 58 10.67 9.62 25.90
C ALA A 58 10.05 9.07 24.60
N ILE A 59 8.71 9.12 24.46
CA ILE A 59 8.00 8.67 23.26
C ILE A 59 8.03 9.79 22.22
N ASP A 60 8.52 9.48 21.01
CA ASP A 60 8.50 10.42 19.90
C ASP A 60 7.04 10.71 19.48
N PRO A 61 6.59 11.98 19.51
CA PRO A 61 5.20 12.33 19.27
C PRO A 61 4.74 12.06 17.84
N ASP A 62 5.63 12.21 16.84
CA ASP A 62 5.29 11.97 15.44
C ASP A 62 5.13 10.47 15.17
N VAL A 63 6.02 9.66 15.75
CA VAL A 63 5.92 8.19 15.65
C VAL A 63 4.67 7.71 16.36
N LEU A 64 4.38 8.21 17.56
CA LEU A 64 3.15 7.86 18.28
C LEU A 64 1.90 8.21 17.47
N GLN A 65 1.88 9.39 16.84
CA GLN A 65 0.78 9.79 15.97
C GLN A 65 0.67 8.88 14.74
N ALA A 66 1.79 8.54 14.10
CA ALA A 66 1.80 7.64 12.96
C ALA A 66 1.24 6.24 13.31
N ILE A 67 1.56 5.72 14.49
CA ILE A 67 1.01 4.44 14.97
C ILE A 67 -0.50 4.54 15.19
N CYS A 68 -0.98 5.62 15.82
CA CYS A 68 -2.41 5.85 16.02
C CYS A 68 -3.17 5.92 14.67
N SER A 69 -2.57 6.48 13.63
CA SER A 69 -3.15 6.57 12.29
C SER A 69 -3.28 5.22 11.56
N LEU A 70 -2.69 4.12 12.05
CA LEU A 70 -2.83 2.79 11.45
C LEU A 70 -4.24 2.20 11.61
N GLY A 71 -5.05 2.68 12.56
CA GLY A 71 -6.45 2.26 12.77
C GLY A 71 -6.65 0.99 13.60
N CYS A 72 -5.59 0.20 13.85
CA CYS A 72 -5.62 -0.94 14.77
C CYS A 72 -5.39 -0.53 16.24
N PHE A 73 -4.78 0.64 16.50
CA PHE A 73 -4.55 1.19 17.83
C PHE A 73 -5.55 2.30 18.18
N LYS A 74 -6.77 1.91 18.51
CA LYS A 74 -7.89 2.86 18.73
C LYS A 74 -7.80 3.63 20.05
N GLN A 75 -7.14 3.06 21.05
CA GLN A 75 -7.02 3.66 22.38
C GLN A 75 -5.59 4.15 22.60
N ARG A 76 -5.38 5.46 22.50
CA ARG A 76 -4.05 6.08 22.64
C ARG A 76 -3.41 5.79 24.00
N ASP A 77 -4.19 5.87 25.08
CA ASP A 77 -3.66 5.64 26.44
C ASP A 77 -3.19 4.19 26.63
N LYS A 78 -3.95 3.23 26.07
CA LYS A 78 -3.55 1.82 26.07
C LYS A 78 -2.27 1.60 25.27
N LEU A 79 -2.14 2.25 24.11
CA LEU A 79 -0.90 2.19 23.32
C LEU A 79 0.30 2.73 24.12
N ILE A 80 0.13 3.88 24.79
CA ILE A 80 1.19 4.45 25.64
C ILE A 80 1.58 3.46 26.76
N GLN A 81 0.59 2.85 27.44
CA GLN A 81 0.86 1.84 28.46
C GLN A 81 1.64 0.63 27.90
N GLU A 82 1.26 0.14 26.72
CA GLU A 82 1.98 -0.96 26.06
C GLU A 82 3.39 -0.56 25.64
N LEU A 83 3.63 0.68 25.23
CA LEU A 83 4.98 1.18 24.92
C LEU A 83 5.86 1.33 26.16
N LEU A 84 5.29 1.67 27.32
CA LEU A 84 6.00 1.79 28.59
C LEU A 84 6.15 0.46 29.34
N SER A 85 5.41 -0.58 28.96
CA SER A 85 5.52 -1.92 29.56
C SER A 85 6.98 -2.42 29.52
N PRO A 86 7.47 -3.14 30.55
CA PRO A 86 8.82 -3.71 30.52
C PRO A 86 8.93 -4.89 29.53
N HIS A 87 7.82 -5.43 29.04
CA HIS A 87 7.78 -6.60 28.18
C HIS A 87 7.94 -6.24 26.70
N HIS A 88 8.55 -7.15 25.95
CA HIS A 88 8.56 -7.10 24.49
C HIS A 88 7.15 -7.41 23.96
N ASN A 89 6.63 -6.55 23.09
CA ASN A 89 5.29 -6.65 22.51
C ASN A 89 5.25 -6.04 21.11
N THR A 90 4.14 -6.28 20.41
CA THR A 90 3.92 -5.82 19.03
C THR A 90 3.96 -4.30 18.90
N GLU A 91 3.40 -3.58 19.86
CA GLU A 91 3.38 -2.12 19.92
C GLU A 91 4.80 -1.54 19.90
N LYS A 92 5.70 -2.11 20.72
CA LYS A 92 7.11 -1.71 20.72
C LYS A 92 7.78 -2.04 19.40
N VAL A 93 7.53 -3.21 18.82
CA VAL A 93 8.14 -3.56 17.53
C VAL A 93 7.73 -2.56 16.46
N ILE A 94 6.46 -2.21 16.37
CA ILE A 94 5.98 -1.19 15.42
C ILE A 94 6.63 0.17 15.72
N TYR A 95 6.69 0.57 16.99
CA TYR A 95 7.33 1.83 17.39
C TYR A 95 8.80 1.89 17.00
N PHE A 96 9.59 0.86 17.29
CA PHE A 96 11.02 0.85 16.98
C PHE A 96 11.29 0.74 15.48
N LEU A 97 10.46 0.03 14.71
CA LEU A 97 10.55 0.01 13.24
C LEU A 97 10.28 1.39 12.63
N LEU A 98 9.23 2.08 13.09
CA LEU A 98 8.89 3.42 12.60
C LEU A 98 9.89 4.47 13.05
N LEU A 99 10.38 4.37 14.29
CA LEU A 99 11.44 5.25 14.80
C LEU A 99 12.73 5.09 14.01
N GLU A 100 13.15 3.85 13.72
CA GLU A 100 14.32 3.58 12.88
C GLU A 100 14.14 4.13 11.46
N ARG A 101 12.94 3.96 10.88
CA ARG A 101 12.59 4.56 9.59
C ARG A 101 12.71 6.09 9.62
N LYS A 102 12.18 6.75 10.67
CA LYS A 102 12.27 8.21 10.87
C LYS A 102 13.73 8.66 10.96
N ARG A 103 14.58 7.92 11.69
CA ARG A 103 16.02 8.23 11.85
C ARG A 103 16.84 8.05 10.56
N ARG A 104 16.49 7.10 9.70
CA ARG A 104 17.15 6.86 8.40
C ARG A 104 16.67 7.79 7.29
N ARG A 105 15.45 8.31 7.40
CA ARG A 105 14.86 9.28 6.47
C ARG A 105 14.32 10.49 7.24
N PRO A 106 15.19 11.30 7.88
CA PRO A 106 14.76 12.62 8.30
C PRO A 106 14.32 13.32 7.01
N ALA A 107 13.03 13.66 6.93
CA ALA A 107 12.46 14.18 5.70
C ALA A 107 13.26 15.40 5.26
N ARG A 108 13.82 15.34 4.05
CA ARG A 108 14.47 16.44 3.34
C ARG A 108 13.40 17.44 2.85
N ASP A 109 12.42 17.77 3.69
CA ASP A 109 11.26 18.61 3.36
C ASP A 109 11.24 19.95 4.13
N ASP A 110 12.33 20.28 4.84
CA ASP A 110 12.58 21.65 5.32
C ASP A 110 13.39 22.50 4.32
N GLU A 111 13.66 21.97 3.12
CA GLU A 111 14.02 22.84 2.00
C GLU A 111 12.73 23.48 1.49
N PRO A 112 12.62 24.82 1.43
CA PRO A 112 11.47 25.47 0.83
C PRO A 112 11.27 24.86 -0.55
N ARG A 113 10.10 24.27 -0.79
CA ARG A 113 9.71 23.69 -2.07
C ARG A 113 10.22 24.66 -3.15
N PRO A 114 11.08 24.22 -4.09
CA PRO A 114 11.48 25.09 -5.19
C PRO A 114 10.19 25.63 -5.82
N PRO A 115 10.10 26.94 -6.12
CA PRO A 115 8.88 27.53 -6.65
C PRO A 115 8.38 26.65 -7.78
N ALA A 116 7.07 26.36 -7.76
CA ALA A 116 6.46 25.48 -8.75
C ALA A 116 6.98 25.88 -10.13
N PRO A 117 7.51 24.94 -10.93
CA PRO A 117 7.94 25.28 -12.28
C PRO A 117 6.76 25.98 -12.96
N ALA A 118 7.04 27.09 -13.64
CA ALA A 118 6.05 27.84 -14.39
C ALA A 118 5.17 26.84 -15.16
N ALA A 119 3.85 27.04 -15.07
CA ALA A 119 2.86 26.13 -15.66
C ALA A 119 3.38 25.64 -17.02
N PRO A 120 3.43 24.32 -17.28
CA PRO A 120 3.87 23.84 -18.58
C PRO A 120 2.99 24.54 -19.61
N ALA A 121 3.63 25.16 -20.61
CA ALA A 121 2.91 25.63 -21.78
C ALA A 121 1.95 24.52 -22.20
N ASP A 122 0.67 24.88 -22.37
CA ASP A 122 -0.45 23.98 -22.67
C ASP A 122 0.06 22.77 -23.47
N PRO A 123 -0.10 21.52 -22.98
CA PRO A 123 0.38 20.35 -23.72
C PRO A 123 -0.06 20.48 -25.18
N PRO A 124 0.81 20.18 -26.16
CA PRO A 124 0.54 20.47 -27.57
C PRO A 124 -0.85 19.94 -27.89
N ARG A 125 -1.78 20.88 -28.16
CA ARG A 125 -3.20 20.56 -28.31
C ARG A 125 -3.31 19.34 -29.20
N LYS A 126 -3.97 18.30 -28.67
CA LYS A 126 -4.29 17.04 -29.34
C LYS A 126 -4.52 17.33 -30.83
N ARG A 127 -3.65 16.83 -31.70
CA ARG A 127 -3.79 17.02 -33.16
C ARG A 127 -5.16 16.46 -33.55
N LEU A 128 -6.13 17.33 -33.72
CA LEU A 128 -7.39 17.00 -34.36
C LEU A 128 -7.03 16.93 -35.84
N ASP A 129 -7.02 15.72 -36.40
CA ASP A 129 -6.80 15.55 -37.83
C ASP A 129 -7.99 16.19 -38.56
N THR A 130 -7.78 17.42 -39.04
CA THR A 130 -8.75 18.11 -39.89
C THR A 130 -8.68 17.50 -41.28
N CYS A 131 -9.51 16.49 -41.54
CA CYS A 131 -9.71 16.01 -42.91
C CYS A 131 -10.61 17.00 -43.65
N ARG A 132 -10.10 17.63 -44.71
CA ARG A 132 -10.90 18.44 -45.63
C ARG A 132 -11.58 17.50 -46.63
N VAL A 133 -12.89 17.35 -46.53
CA VAL A 133 -13.71 16.75 -47.61
C VAL A 133 -14.48 17.88 -48.29
N ASN A 134 -14.34 17.98 -49.61
CA ASN A 134 -15.02 18.96 -50.47
C ASN A 134 -14.88 20.42 -50.00
N GLY A 135 -13.70 20.79 -49.51
CA GLY A 135 -13.34 22.19 -49.23
C GLY A 135 -13.84 22.75 -47.89
N GLN A 136 -14.69 22.04 -47.14
CA GLN A 136 -15.18 22.46 -45.83
C GLN A 136 -14.51 21.66 -44.70
N SER A 137 -14.13 22.35 -43.62
CA SER A 137 -13.48 21.76 -42.45
C SER A 137 -14.54 21.16 -41.52
N ALA A 138 -14.68 19.83 -41.50
CA ALA A 138 -15.61 19.15 -40.60
C ALA A 138 -14.93 18.80 -39.26
N HIS A 139 -15.52 19.24 -38.15
CA HIS A 139 -15.07 18.87 -36.80
C HIS A 139 -15.88 17.63 -36.35
N PHE A 140 -15.20 16.51 -36.07
CA PHE A 140 -15.81 15.20 -35.74
C PHE A 140 -16.70 15.19 -34.47
N GLY A 141 -16.83 16.31 -33.75
CA GLY A 141 -17.62 16.40 -32.51
C GLY A 141 -19.14 16.42 -32.69
N GLN A 142 -19.67 16.37 -33.91
CA GLN A 142 -21.12 16.49 -34.17
C GLN A 142 -21.83 15.19 -34.57
N ILE A 143 -21.15 14.02 -34.54
CA ILE A 143 -21.79 12.73 -34.89
C ILE A 143 -22.80 12.19 -33.86
N SER A 144 -23.25 13.02 -32.90
CA SER A 144 -24.20 12.64 -31.85
C SER A 144 -25.64 13.11 -32.11
N GLU A 145 -25.96 13.63 -33.29
CA GLU A 145 -27.34 13.92 -33.70
C GLU A 145 -27.85 12.74 -34.54
N GLY A 146 -28.88 12.06 -34.04
CA GLY A 146 -29.35 10.75 -34.50
C GLY A 146 -29.75 10.63 -35.98
N SER A 147 -29.97 9.38 -36.38
CA SER A 147 -30.13 8.92 -37.77
C SER A 147 -31.12 9.74 -38.62
N PRO A 148 -30.72 10.24 -39.80
CA PRO A 148 -31.67 10.84 -40.72
C PRO A 148 -32.61 9.77 -41.31
N ILE A 149 -33.92 9.92 -41.05
CA ILE A 149 -35.02 9.16 -41.66
C ILE A 149 -35.03 9.41 -43.17
N THR A 150 -34.78 8.38 -43.97
CA THR A 150 -35.00 8.43 -45.42
C THR A 150 -36.45 8.07 -45.77
N PRO A 151 -37.15 8.85 -46.61
CA PRO A 151 -38.52 8.55 -47.01
C PRO A 151 -38.57 7.40 -48.03
N ARG A 152 -39.58 6.53 -47.88
CA ARG A 152 -39.86 5.38 -48.73
C ARG A 152 -40.40 5.85 -50.09
N ARG A 153 -39.63 5.72 -51.18
CA ARG A 153 -40.13 5.97 -52.56
C ARG A 153 -40.37 4.64 -53.27
N SER A 154 -41.63 4.35 -53.58
CA SER A 154 -42.02 3.33 -54.55
C SER A 154 -41.80 3.86 -55.98
N GLN A 155 -41.46 2.96 -56.91
CA GLN A 155 -42.09 2.75 -58.23
C GLN A 155 -41.14 2.08 -59.23
N PHE A 156 -41.53 0.85 -59.61
CA PHE A 156 -41.46 0.17 -60.91
C PHE A 156 -40.37 0.53 -61.93
N ARG A 157 -39.61 -0.49 -62.34
CA ARG A 157 -39.74 -1.08 -63.69
C ARG A 157 -39.35 -2.55 -63.67
#